data_AF-A0A0U1KKB6-F1
#
_entry.id   AF-A0A0U1KKB6-F1
#
_cell.length_a   1.000
_cell.length_b   1.000
_cell.length_c   1.000
_cell.angle_alpha   90.00
_cell.angle_beta   90.00
_cell.angle_gamma   90.00
#
_symmetry.space_group_name_H-M   'P 1'
#
loop_
_entity.id
_entity.type
_entity.pdbx_description
1 polymer ?
#
loop_
_entity_poly.entity_id
_entity_poly.type
_entity_poly.pdbx_seq_one_letter_code
_entity_poly.pdbx_strand_id
1 'polypeptide(L)' 'MIPKEVELRIARYFFHTYLPDDVMRGLEAKLLPPCIWMDEEELDHDELVRWALEIIDKQLEGKRFK' A
#
# COMPACT_ATOMS: atom_id res chain seq x y z
N MET A 1 10.98 -19.83 5.95
CA MET A 1 10.49 -18.76 5.05
C MET A 1 9.09 -19.09 4.61
N ILE A 2 8.19 -18.11 4.64
CA ILE A 2 6.86 -18.25 4.06
C ILE A 2 7.01 -18.05 2.54
N PRO A 3 6.30 -18.80 1.68
CA PRO A 3 6.36 -18.57 0.23
C PRO A 3 5.84 -17.17 -0.16
N LYS A 4 6.47 -16.51 -1.15
CA LYS A 4 6.09 -15.15 -1.59
C LYS A 4 4.60 -15.01 -1.93
N GLU A 5 4.02 -16.01 -2.60
CA GLU A 5 2.59 -16.03 -2.91
C GLU A 5 1.71 -16.06 -1.66
N VAL A 6 2.15 -16.79 -0.63
CA VAL A 6 1.43 -16.85 0.66
C VAL A 6 1.53 -15.49 1.37
N GLU A 7 2.69 -14.85 1.36
CA GLU A 7 2.86 -13.50 1.92
C GLU A 7 1.98 -12.46 1.19
N LEU A 8 1.94 -12.49 -0.14
CA LEU A 8 1.11 -11.57 -0.94
C LEU A 8 -0.38 -11.72 -0.63
N ARG A 9 -0.87 -12.95 -0.45
CA ARG A 9 -2.28 -13.20 -0.08
C ARG A 9 -2.61 -12.69 1.32
N ILE A 10 -1.70 -12.89 2.28
CA ILE A 10 -1.84 -12.33 3.63
C ILE A 10 -1.86 -10.80 3.59
N ALA A 11 -0.93 -10.19 2.84
CA ALA A 11 -0.84 -8.74 2.70
C ALA A 11 -2.12 -8.14 2.09
N ARG A 12 -2.62 -8.73 0.98
CA ARG A 12 -3.89 -8.31 0.35
C ARG A 12 -5.06 -8.38 1.32
N TYR A 13 -5.20 -9.48 2.06
CA TYR A 13 -6.25 -9.60 3.07
C TYR A 13 -6.13 -8.50 4.14
N PHE A 14 -4.90 -8.23 4.60
CA PHE A 14 -4.65 -7.20 5.58
C PHE A 14 -5.02 -5.80 5.09
N PHE A 15 -4.59 -5.44 3.87
CA PHE A 15 -4.90 -4.14 3.26
C PHE A 15 -6.40 -3.88 3.14
N HIS A 16 -7.17 -4.89 2.72
CA HIS A 16 -8.61 -4.71 2.53
C HIS A 16 -9.45 -4.85 3.80
N THR A 17 -8.90 -5.42 4.88
CA THR A 17 -9.69 -5.74 6.09
C THR A 17 -9.31 -4.90 7.31
N TYR A 18 -8.03 -4.56 7.48
CA TYR A 18 -7.53 -3.93 8.70
C TYR A 18 -6.97 -2.53 8.48
N LEU A 19 -6.67 -2.14 7.25
CA LEU A 19 -6.22 -0.78 6.97
C LEU A 19 -7.42 0.18 7.16
N PRO A 20 -7.28 1.25 7.95
CA PRO A 20 -8.34 2.25 8.09
C PRO A 20 -8.72 2.87 6.74
N ASP A 21 -10.01 3.13 6.53
CA ASP A 21 -10.54 3.67 5.26
C ASP A 21 -9.91 5.00 4.83
N ASP A 22 -9.48 5.83 5.78
CA ASP A 22 -8.76 7.08 5.52
C ASP A 22 -7.36 6.83 4.98
N VAL A 23 -6.66 5.81 5.49
CA VAL A 23 -5.36 5.36 4.95
C VAL A 23 -5.56 4.82 3.53
N MET A 24 -6.53 3.91 3.34
CA MET A 24 -6.77 3.27 2.05
C MET A 24 -7.12 4.30 0.97
N ARG A 25 -8.01 5.27 1.28
CA ARG A 25 -8.31 6.38 0.36
C ARG A 25 -7.09 7.26 0.06
N GLY A 26 -6.23 7.48 1.06
CA GLY A 26 -4.97 8.22 0.86
C GLY A 26 -4.02 7.50 -0.10
N LEU A 27 -3.89 6.17 0.04
CA LEU A 27 -3.12 5.33 -0.86
C LEU A 27 -3.70 5.38 -2.27
N GLU A 28 -5.00 5.14 -2.44
CA GLU A 28 -5.67 5.16 -3.75
C GLU A 28 -5.51 6.51 -4.44
N ALA A 29 -5.75 7.62 -3.72
CA ALA A 29 -5.62 8.97 -4.28
C ALA A 29 -4.19 9.27 -4.79
N LYS A 30 -3.16 8.67 -4.16
CA LYS A 30 -1.77 8.89 -4.53
C LYS A 30 -1.26 7.92 -5.60
N LEU A 31 -1.67 6.65 -5.53
CA LEU A 31 -1.13 5.56 -6.34
C LEU A 31 -1.95 5.27 -7.60
N LEU A 32 -3.27 5.49 -7.60
CA LEU A 32 -4.09 5.23 -8.78
C LEU A 32 -3.71 6.09 -9.99
N PRO A 33 -3.39 7.40 -9.86
CA PRO A 33 -3.02 8.19 -11.02
C PRO A 33 -1.86 7.60 -11.83
N PRO A 34 -0.65 7.37 -11.29
CA PRO A 34 0.43 6.80 -12.09
C PRO A 34 0.04 5.42 -12.66
N CYS A 35 -0.64 4.56 -11.90
CA CYS A 35 -1.06 3.23 -12.36
C CYS A 35 -2.14 3.23 -13.46
N ILE A 36 -2.88 4.32 -13.66
CA ILE A 36 -3.88 4.45 -14.74
C ILE A 36 -3.29 5.10 -15.98
N TRP A 37 -2.37 6.05 -15.80
CA TRP A 37 -1.85 6.89 -16.89
C TRP A 37 -0.56 6.38 -17.52
N MET A 38 0.11 5.39 -16.91
CA MET A 38 1.37 4.82 -17.39
C MET A 38 1.23 3.32 -17.61
N ASP A 39 1.99 2.80 -18.57
CA ASP A 39 2.10 1.35 -18.77
C ASP A 39 2.85 0.71 -17.60
N GLU A 40 2.49 -0.53 -17.23
CA GLU A 40 3.07 -1.24 -16.09
C GLU A 40 4.59 -1.38 -16.17
N GLU A 41 5.13 -1.48 -17.39
CA GLU A 41 6.57 -1.57 -17.65
C GLU A 41 7.32 -0.25 -17.40
N GLU A 42 6.61 0.89 -17.41
CA GLU A 42 7.17 2.22 -17.16
C GLU A 42 6.99 2.66 -15.70
N LEU A 43 6.24 1.90 -14.90
CA LEU A 43 6.02 2.21 -13.48
C LEU A 43 7.29 1.95 -12.68
N ASP A 44 7.75 2.99 -11.98
CA ASP A 44 8.72 2.84 -10.92
C ASP A 44 8.04 2.24 -9.68
N HIS A 45 7.98 0.91 -9.65
CA HIS A 45 7.39 0.15 -8.55
C HIS A 45 8.03 0.46 -7.19
N ASP A 46 9.33 0.74 -7.15
CA ASP A 46 10.04 1.06 -5.91
C ASP A 46 9.61 2.42 -5.37
N GLU A 47 9.45 3.41 -6.25
CA GLU A 47 8.92 4.73 -5.86
C GLU A 47 7.46 4.65 -5.39
N LEU A 48 6.60 3.90 -6.09
CA LEU A 48 5.21 3.71 -5.67
C LEU A 48 5.10 3.05 -4.30
N VAL A 49 5.91 2.02 -4.05
CA VAL A 49 6.00 1.37 -2.74
C VAL A 49 6.50 2.35 -1.68
N ARG A 50 7.52 3.16 -1.98
CA ARG A 50 8.01 4.19 -1.05
C ARG A 50 6.93 5.19 -0.66
N TRP A 51 6.15 5.70 -1.63
CA TRP A 51 5.03 6.60 -1.33
C TRP A 51 3.96 5.93 -0.47
N ALA A 52 3.65 4.66 -0.74
CA ALA A 52 2.69 3.90 0.06
C ALA A 52 3.15 3.78 1.52
N LEU A 53 4.43 3.43 1.74
CA LEU A 53 5.01 3.32 3.07
C LEU A 53 5.00 4.66 3.80
N GLU A 54 5.35 5.77 3.15
CA GLU A 54 5.29 7.10 3.78
C GLU A 54 3.87 7.49 4.25
N ILE A 55 2.84 7.11 3.49
CA ILE A 55 1.44 7.35 3.87
C ILE A 55 1.06 6.48 5.07
N ILE A 56 1.40 5.20 5.02
CA ILE A 56 1.11 4.23 6.08
C ILE A 56 1.84 4.65 7.36
N ASP A 57 3.13 4.93 7.30
CA ASP A 57 3.94 5.33 8.46
C ASP A 57 3.40 6.60 9.10
N LYS A 58 3.09 7.65 8.32
CA LYS A 58 2.51 8.90 8.87
C LYS A 58 1.16 8.67 9.54
N GLN A 59 0.36 7.73 9.04
CA GLN A 59 -0.97 7.42 9.56
C GLN A 59 -0.93 6.49 10.78
N LEU A 60 0.14 5.69 10.90
CA LEU A 60 0.36 4.74 11.99
C LEU A 60 1.29 5.30 13.08
N GLU A 61 2.11 6.32 12.78
CA GLU A 61 2.84 7.11 13.77
C GLU A 61 1.86 7.78 14.74
N GLY A 62 1.71 7.18 15.92
CA GLY A 62 0.80 7.62 16.98
C GLY A 62 -0.38 6.67 17.26
N LYS A 63 -0.67 5.70 16.38
CA LYS A 63 -1.66 4.64 16.65
C LYS A 63 -0.96 3.45 17.32
N ARG A 64 -1.02 3.37 18.66
CA ARG A 64 -0.68 2.13 19.38
C ARG A 64 -1.70 1.06 18.99
N PHE A 65 -1.28 0.08 18.20
CA PHE A 65 -2.03 -1.16 18.06
C PHE A 65 -2.07 -1.85 19.42
N LYS A 66 -3.28 -2.11 19.92
CA LYS A 66 -3.54 -2.67 21.26
C LYS A 66 -3.53 -4.19 21.22
#